data_AF-A6G1V6-F1
#
_entry.id   AF-A6G1V6-F1
#
_cell.length_a   1.000
_cell.length_b   1.000
_cell.length_c   1.000
_cell.angle_alpha   90.00
_cell.angle_beta   90.00
_cell.angle_gamma   90.00
#
_symmetry.space_group_name_H-M   'P 1'
#
loop_
_entity.id
_entity.type
_entity.pdbx_description
1 polymer ?
#
loop_
_entity_poly.entity_id
_entity_poly.type
_entity_poly.pdbx_seq_one_letter_code
_entity_poly.pdbx_strand_id
1 'polypeptide(L)'
;MKKYLTASLALCFSLGALSGCTASEEDCVKLGDKFVELFMKDQPADNPLGEEILKSAAEAGKEEVIKQCKAEPPLKASIDCALKAETLDALEQC
;
A
#
# COMPACT_ATOMS: atom_id res chain seq x y z
N MET A 1 20.80 -11.88 28.20
CA MET A 1 21.85 -11.34 27.32
C MET A 1 21.18 -10.66 26.13
N LYS A 2 21.57 -9.41 25.81
CA LYS A 2 21.19 -8.57 24.65
C LYS A 2 19.67 -8.26 24.55
N LYS A 3 19.10 -7.22 25.19
CA LYS A 3 19.29 -5.77 24.97
C LYS A 3 19.50 -5.48 23.49
N TYR A 4 18.44 -5.14 22.73
CA TYR A 4 18.37 -4.21 21.56
C TYR A 4 16.99 -4.35 20.87
N LEU A 5 15.88 -4.01 21.55
CA LEU A 5 14.56 -3.89 20.90
C LEU A 5 13.92 -2.50 21.06
N THR A 6 14.69 -1.53 21.55
CA THR A 6 14.17 -0.21 21.94
C THR A 6 15.04 0.92 21.41
N ALA A 7 15.50 0.84 20.16
CA ALA A 7 16.34 1.88 19.56
C ALA A 7 15.91 2.35 18.16
N SER A 8 14.85 1.80 17.56
CA SER A 8 14.44 2.19 16.19
C SER A 8 13.09 2.91 16.10
N LEU A 9 12.31 3.03 17.18
CA LEU A 9 11.03 3.75 17.18
C LEU A 9 11.11 5.23 17.59
N ALA A 10 12.30 5.74 17.94
CA ALA A 10 12.45 7.05 18.57
C ALA A 10 12.89 8.20 17.63
N LEU A 11 12.81 8.04 16.31
CA LEU A 11 13.31 9.04 15.35
C LEU A 11 12.24 9.83 14.58
N CYS A 12 10.94 9.56 14.80
CA CYS A 12 9.86 10.27 14.10
C CYS A 12 9.00 11.17 15.01
N PHE A 13 9.25 11.21 16.32
CA PHE A 13 8.35 11.88 17.29
C PHE A 13 8.78 13.30 17.72
N SER A 14 9.71 13.95 17.03
CA SER A 14 10.02 15.36 17.28
C SER A 14 9.07 16.26 16.49
N LEU A 15 8.13 16.85 17.23
CA LEU A 15 7.13 17.85 16.84
C LEU A 15 7.53 18.70 15.62
N GLY A 16 6.80 18.54 14.51
CA GLY A 16 6.79 19.47 13.37
C GLY A 16 7.28 18.94 12.02
N ALA A 17 7.88 17.74 11.95
CA ALA A 17 8.47 17.18 10.71
C ALA A 17 8.07 15.72 10.40
N LEU A 18 6.82 15.34 10.66
CA LEU A 18 6.29 13.99 10.37
C LEU A 18 6.10 13.69 8.88
N SER A 19 6.26 14.67 7.99
CA SER A 19 6.02 14.53 6.54
C SER A 19 6.95 13.55 5.83
N GLY A 20 8.02 13.08 6.48
CA GLY A 20 8.92 12.05 5.93
C GLY A 20 8.72 10.64 6.50
N CYS A 21 7.91 10.47 7.55
CA CYS A 21 7.72 9.17 8.21
C CYS A 21 6.41 8.48 7.80
N THR A 22 5.41 9.25 7.40
CA THR A 22 4.13 8.74 6.87
C THR A 22 4.10 8.85 5.34
N ALA A 23 3.24 8.08 4.71
CA ALA A 23 3.02 8.11 3.26
C ALA A 23 2.65 9.53 2.80
N SER A 24 3.26 9.96 1.70
CA SER A 24 2.83 11.15 0.96
C SER A 24 1.60 10.86 0.10
N GLU A 25 0.98 11.89 -0.47
CA GLU A 25 -0.10 11.69 -1.44
C GLU A 25 0.34 10.88 -2.67
N GLU A 26 1.58 11.11 -3.13
CA GLU A 26 2.17 10.35 -4.24
C GLU A 26 2.36 8.88 -3.87
N ASP A 27 2.81 8.60 -2.63
CA ASP A 27 2.93 7.24 -2.11
C ASP A 27 1.58 6.52 -2.09
N CYS A 28 0.50 7.21 -1.71
CA CYS A 28 -0.85 6.65 -1.75
C CYS A 28 -1.33 6.34 -3.18
N VAL A 29 -1.05 7.23 -4.15
CA VAL A 29 -1.38 6.97 -5.56
C VAL A 29 -0.65 5.73 -6.06
N LYS A 30 0.65 5.60 -5.76
CA LYS A 30 1.45 4.41 -6.12
C LYS A 30 0.91 3.14 -5.47
N LEU A 31 0.47 3.20 -4.22
CA LEU A 31 -0.16 2.07 -3.55
C LEU A 31 -1.44 1.64 -4.27
N GLY A 32 -2.29 2.59 -4.66
CA GLY A 32 -3.49 2.32 -5.45
C GLY A 32 -3.18 1.70 -6.82
N ASP A 33 -2.16 2.19 -7.52
CA ASP A 33 -1.70 1.61 -8.79
C ASP A 33 -1.18 0.17 -8.59
N LYS A 34 -0.42 -0.06 -7.51
CA LYS A 34 0.09 -1.39 -7.17
C LYS A 34 -1.04 -2.38 -6.87
N PHE A 35 -2.11 -1.93 -6.21
CA PHE A 35 -3.31 -2.74 -6.03
C PHE A 35 -3.92 -3.16 -7.37
N VAL A 36 -4.09 -2.25 -8.33
CA VAL A 36 -4.62 -2.60 -9.67
C VAL A 36 -3.75 -3.62 -10.38
N GLU A 37 -2.42 -3.40 -10.37
CA GLU A 37 -1.45 -4.33 -10.97
C GLU A 37 -1.63 -5.74 -10.41
N LEU A 38 -1.61 -5.87 -9.08
CA LEU A 38 -1.71 -7.16 -8.41
C LEU A 38 -3.09 -7.79 -8.58
N PHE A 39 -4.16 -7.00 -8.48
CA PHE A 39 -5.52 -7.47 -8.67
C PHE A 39 -5.73 -8.04 -10.07
N MET A 40 -5.29 -7.33 -11.11
CA MET A 40 -5.44 -7.79 -12.49
C MET A 40 -4.54 -8.99 -12.79
N LYS A 41 -3.34 -9.04 -12.19
CA LYS A 41 -2.42 -10.19 -12.31
C LYS A 41 -2.98 -11.45 -11.64
N ASP A 42 -3.70 -11.31 -10.54
CA ASP A 42 -4.26 -12.43 -9.77
C ASP A 42 -5.54 -13.00 -10.40
N GLN A 43 -6.11 -12.34 -11.42
CA GLN A 43 -7.30 -12.84 -12.09
C GLN A 43 -6.99 -14.12 -12.89
N PRO A 44 -7.82 -15.16 -12.77
CA PRO A 44 -7.65 -16.36 -13.57
C PRO A 44 -7.91 -16.05 -15.06
N ALA A 45 -7.16 -16.71 -15.94
CA ALA A 45 -7.26 -16.45 -17.39
C ALA A 45 -8.64 -16.77 -17.99
N ASP A 46 -9.42 -17.62 -17.33
CA ASP A 46 -10.79 -18.01 -17.70
C ASP A 46 -11.87 -17.24 -16.89
N ASN A 47 -11.52 -16.10 -16.29
CA ASN A 47 -12.46 -15.30 -15.52
C ASN A 47 -13.68 -14.89 -16.39
N PRO A 48 -14.91 -15.26 -16.00
CA PRO A 48 -16.10 -15.05 -16.82
C PRO A 48 -16.60 -13.60 -16.86
N LEU A 49 -16.08 -12.72 -16.00
CA LEU A 49 -16.50 -11.33 -15.92
C LEU A 49 -15.98 -10.48 -17.09
N GLY A 50 -14.95 -10.94 -17.81
CA GLY A 50 -14.33 -10.20 -18.91
C GLY A 50 -13.44 -9.04 -18.43
N GLU A 51 -12.45 -8.68 -19.26
CA GLU A 51 -11.38 -7.74 -18.89
C GLU A 51 -11.90 -6.35 -18.50
N GLU A 52 -12.93 -5.84 -19.18
CA GLU A 52 -13.48 -4.51 -18.93
C GLU A 52 -14.14 -4.39 -17.54
N ILE A 53 -14.88 -5.42 -17.11
CA ILE A 53 -15.52 -5.45 -15.79
C ILE A 53 -14.45 -5.57 -14.70
N LEU A 54 -13.45 -6.43 -14.91
CA LEU A 54 -12.33 -6.61 -13.97
C LEU A 54 -11.53 -5.33 -13.81
N LYS A 55 -11.24 -4.64 -14.90
CA LYS A 55 -10.56 -3.34 -14.87
C LYS A 55 -11.40 -2.29 -14.13
N SER A 56 -12.70 -2.25 -14.38
CA SER A 56 -13.61 -1.33 -13.68
C SER A 56 -13.64 -1.60 -12.17
N ALA A 57 -13.65 -2.87 -11.77
CA ALA A 57 -13.56 -3.26 -10.36
C ALA A 57 -12.20 -2.88 -9.74
N ALA A 58 -11.11 -3.08 -10.47
CA ALA A 58 -9.76 -2.72 -10.03
C ALA A 58 -9.62 -1.20 -9.81
N GLU A 59 -10.11 -0.37 -10.73
CA GLU A 59 -10.08 1.09 -10.61
C GLU A 59 -10.93 1.59 -9.43
N ALA A 60 -12.11 0.99 -9.20
CA ALA A 60 -12.92 1.31 -8.02
C ALA A 60 -12.21 0.95 -6.71
N GLY A 61 -11.54 -0.21 -6.66
CA GLY A 61 -10.72 -0.60 -5.52
C GLY A 61 -9.54 0.35 -5.30
N LYS A 62 -8.87 0.78 -6.38
CA LYS A 62 -7.80 1.79 -6.32
C LYS A 62 -8.24 3.10 -5.70
N GLU A 63 -9.40 3.62 -6.09
CA GLU A 63 -9.93 4.86 -5.50
C GLU A 63 -10.12 4.74 -3.99
N GLU A 64 -10.65 3.61 -3.52
CA GLU A 64 -10.84 3.37 -2.08
C GLU A 64 -9.51 3.16 -1.34
N VAL A 65 -8.55 2.43 -1.93
CA VAL A 65 -7.18 2.28 -1.38
C VAL A 65 -6.50 3.64 -1.21
N ILE A 66 -6.55 4.50 -2.24
CA ILE A 66 -5.97 5.84 -2.19
C ILE A 66 -6.65 6.68 -1.11
N LYS A 67 -7.99 6.64 -1.06
CA LYS A 67 -8.78 7.39 -0.08
C LYS A 67 -8.46 6.98 1.35
N GLN A 68 -8.37 5.69 1.63
CA GLN A 68 -8.00 5.18 2.97
C GLN A 68 -6.57 5.57 3.33
N CYS A 69 -5.61 5.40 2.40
CA CYS A 69 -4.24 5.82 2.61
C CYS A 69 -4.12 7.32 2.90
N LYS A 70 -4.90 8.18 2.23
CA LYS A 70 -4.89 9.63 2.52
C LYS A 70 -5.56 10.00 3.83
N ALA A 71 -6.61 9.27 4.23
CA ALA A 71 -7.31 9.51 5.49
C ALA A 71 -6.48 9.09 6.71
N GLU A 72 -5.78 7.97 6.60
CA GLU A 72 -4.90 7.43 7.64
C GLU A 72 -3.54 7.06 7.03
N PRO A 73 -2.65 8.06 6.79
CA PRO A 73 -1.36 7.83 6.14
C PRO A 73 -0.52 6.80 6.90
N PRO A 74 -0.27 5.61 6.30
CA PRO A 74 0.55 4.59 6.93
C PRO A 74 2.01 5.04 6.99
N LEU A 75 2.85 4.27 7.66
CA LEU A 75 4.29 4.52 7.65
C LEU A 75 4.84 4.34 6.23
N LYS A 76 5.79 5.19 5.85
CA LYS A 76 6.46 5.09 4.56
C LYS A 76 7.11 3.71 4.36
N ALA A 77 7.62 3.11 5.43
CA ALA A 77 8.19 1.76 5.40
C ALA A 77 7.17 0.68 4.99
N SER A 78 5.91 0.82 5.42
CA SER A 78 4.83 -0.10 5.02
C SER A 78 4.46 0.11 3.56
N ILE A 79 4.43 1.35 3.06
CA ILE A 79 4.27 1.59 1.61
C ILE A 79 5.44 0.97 0.82
N ASP A 80 6.68 1.19 1.24
CA ASP A 80 7.85 0.67 0.54
C ASP A 80 7.88 -0.87 0.54
N CYS A 81 7.29 -1.52 1.54
CA CYS A 81 7.02 -2.96 1.56
C CYS A 81 5.93 -3.32 0.53
N ALA A 82 4.78 -2.66 0.60
CA ALA A 82 3.63 -2.93 -0.26
C ALA A 82 3.95 -2.76 -1.76
N LEU A 83 4.75 -1.75 -2.11
CA LEU A 83 5.18 -1.49 -3.49
C LEU A 83 6.10 -2.59 -4.05
N LYS A 84 6.73 -3.39 -3.18
CA LYS A 84 7.56 -4.54 -3.56
C LYS A 84 6.79 -5.88 -3.54
N ALA A 85 5.55 -5.89 -3.07
CA ALA A 85 4.74 -7.09 -3.03
C ALA A 85 4.50 -7.64 -4.44
N GLU A 86 4.46 -8.96 -4.57
CA GLU A 86 4.23 -9.65 -5.85
C GLU A 86 2.85 -10.31 -5.94
N THR A 87 2.12 -10.35 -4.82
CA THR A 87 0.77 -10.90 -4.65
C THR A 87 -0.05 -9.98 -3.75
N LEU A 88 -1.38 -10.05 -3.85
CA LEU A 88 -2.28 -9.30 -2.95
C LEU A 88 -2.07 -9.71 -1.49
N ASP A 89 -1.92 -11.00 -1.20
CA ASP A 89 -1.60 -11.49 0.16
C ASP A 89 -0.33 -10.88 0.74
N ALA A 90 0.73 -10.72 -0.08
CA ALA A 90 1.98 -10.11 0.37
C ALA A 90 1.82 -8.59 0.60
N LEU A 91 0.93 -7.94 -0.17
CA LEU A 91 0.61 -6.53 0.02
C LEU A 91 -0.14 -6.31 1.35
N GLU A 92 -1.06 -7.20 1.72
CA GLU A 92 -1.82 -7.12 2.98
C GLU A 92 -0.96 -7.32 4.24
N GLN A 93 0.24 -7.88 4.12
CA GLN A 93 1.13 -8.22 5.24
C GLN A 93 2.12 -7.10 5.65
N CYS A 94 2.10 -5.93 5.01
CA CYS A 94 3.18 -4.92 5.07
C CYS A 94 3.15 -3.83 6.20
#